data_AF-A0A8H4T5T8-F1
#
_entry.id   AF-A0A8H4T5T8-F1
#
_cell.length_a   1.000
_cell.length_b   1.000
_cell.length_c   1.000
_cell.angle_alpha   90.00
_cell.angle_beta   90.00
_cell.angle_gamma   90.00
#
_symmetry.space_group_name_H-M   'P 1'
#
loop_
_entity.id
_entity.type
_entity.pdbx_description
1 polymer ?
#
loop_
_entity_poly.entity_id
_entity_poly.type
_entity_poly.pdbx_seq_one_letter_code
_entity_poly.pdbx_strand_id
1 'polypeptide(L)'
;MASCEPLSRHIIRSVRISQARLMTTSTPASSFPAWFARGGTSNGLVIHRKDLPPESQWHKVLPSAMGSPDPYGRQLNGMGSGISSTSKIVILGSPSREDVDVNFTFVQVGIRDGILDMAGNCGNMSSLVGPAAWDSGLLSAQAKTVEQDENGLQWATVRFLNTNTNKVMSSKFRVEGEPPKYTHQGEYVMDGVPGTGSKVIMSFIDPAGAKTGKALPTGNPVDILELQDRTKIRASLVDVGNPGVFISTESLGLADHMSLTPAIIESDPELRKRLAEIRRAGASLMGLDPSTESVPKIVLLFPSSGSPDVDIRCLALSMGQAHKAVPLTLALCLGAASQLKGTLASDLIGGQPKETSILLPADDHRLSQSSTMANLKHPYFPVDAVIPDYLPNSTPVAELIATFGAIVGTVIGLAIWQTARTAKPVRHIDQFAAAWFALCGFLHIAFEGYYLVYRYQLPGMSTLFAQLWKEYTLSDSRYLTHDIFTVSVETITCLAWGPLSILTVVGILRDWHGRHVVQVIVCTAHTYGVALYYLTNWNESRVHGVAYSRPENLYFWIYYVGFNLPWAIVPLVLLRDSWLEVSSAFAALEERKRE
;
A
#
# COMPACT_ATOMS: atom_id res chain seq x y z
N MET A 1 56.87 -33.63 -3.47
CA MET A 1 56.37 -34.34 -4.66
C MET A 1 55.10 -35.06 -4.28
N ALA A 2 54.00 -34.81 -5.02
CA ALA A 2 52.77 -35.61 -5.21
C ALA A 2 52.11 -36.31 -4.00
N SER A 3 50.80 -36.36 -3.78
CA SER A 3 49.57 -35.94 -4.48
C SER A 3 48.42 -36.23 -3.51
N CYS A 4 47.49 -35.31 -3.30
CA CYS A 4 46.09 -35.41 -3.74
C CYS A 4 45.24 -36.54 -3.11
N GLU A 5 44.29 -36.18 -2.24
CA GLU A 5 42.89 -36.66 -2.33
C GLU A 5 41.95 -35.80 -1.44
N PRO A 6 40.79 -35.32 -1.93
CA PRO A 6 39.83 -34.56 -1.14
C PRO A 6 38.67 -35.43 -0.59
N LEU A 7 38.24 -35.12 0.63
CA LEU A 7 37.00 -35.64 1.21
C LEU A 7 35.76 -35.13 0.43
N SER A 8 35.02 -36.10 -0.09
CA SER A 8 33.55 -36.22 -0.09
C SER A 8 32.73 -34.92 -0.28
N ARG A 9 32.38 -34.65 -1.54
CA ARG A 9 31.26 -33.76 -1.91
C ARG A 9 29.93 -34.41 -1.50
N HIS A 10 29.20 -33.77 -0.60
CA HIS A 10 27.76 -33.98 -0.49
C HIS A 10 27.07 -33.59 -1.81
N ILE A 11 26.16 -34.45 -2.22
CA ILE A 11 25.46 -34.48 -3.49
C ILE A 11 24.58 -33.23 -3.63
N ILE A 12 24.99 -32.27 -4.47
CA ILE A 12 24.04 -31.35 -5.10
C ILE A 12 23.38 -32.14 -6.23
N ARG A 13 22.13 -32.57 -6.04
CA ARG A 13 21.30 -33.09 -7.12
C ARG A 13 21.08 -31.96 -8.12
N SER A 14 21.80 -32.00 -9.24
CA SER A 14 21.49 -31.20 -10.41
C SER A 14 20.07 -31.53 -10.87
N VAL A 15 19.15 -30.56 -10.76
CA VAL A 15 17.86 -30.64 -11.45
C VAL A 15 18.16 -30.51 -12.94
N ARG A 16 18.15 -31.65 -13.66
CA ARG A 16 18.12 -31.64 -15.13
C ARG A 16 16.78 -31.06 -15.56
N ILE A 17 16.77 -29.79 -15.93
CA ILE A 17 15.69 -29.24 -16.75
C ILE A 17 15.83 -29.90 -18.10
N SER A 18 14.92 -30.82 -18.43
CA SER A 18 14.82 -31.36 -19.78
C SER A 18 14.53 -30.19 -20.72
N GLN A 19 15.47 -29.87 -21.62
CA GLN A 19 15.19 -29.07 -22.80
C GLN A 19 14.25 -29.89 -23.68
N ALA A 20 12.96 -29.80 -23.39
CA ALA A 20 11.95 -30.07 -24.39
C ALA A 20 12.17 -29.03 -25.49
N ARG A 21 12.48 -29.52 -26.68
CA ARG A 21 12.63 -28.73 -27.90
C ARG A 21 11.25 -28.12 -28.21
N LEU A 22 10.96 -26.97 -27.62
CA LEU A 22 9.79 -26.17 -27.97
C LEU A 22 9.98 -25.74 -29.42
N MET A 23 9.18 -26.32 -30.31
CA MET A 23 8.99 -25.80 -31.65
C MET A 23 8.47 -24.37 -31.50
N THR A 24 9.35 -23.41 -31.73
CA THR A 24 8.99 -22.00 -31.85
C THR A 24 8.22 -21.82 -33.15
N THR A 25 6.89 -21.94 -33.10
CA THR A 25 6.04 -21.14 -33.98
C THR A 25 6.11 -19.72 -33.46
N SER A 26 7.09 -18.94 -33.92
CA SER A 26 7.16 -17.51 -33.62
C SER A 26 6.02 -16.81 -34.36
N THR A 27 4.80 -16.85 -33.81
CA THR A 27 3.83 -15.78 -34.05
C THR A 27 4.52 -14.51 -33.58
N PRO A 28 4.72 -13.49 -34.45
CA PRO A 28 5.27 -12.22 -34.01
C PRO A 28 4.43 -11.74 -32.82
N ALA A 29 5.07 -11.45 -31.69
CA ALA A 29 4.39 -10.74 -30.62
C ALA A 29 3.90 -9.42 -31.24
N SER A 30 2.60 -9.29 -31.43
CA SER A 30 2.00 -8.07 -31.96
C SER A 30 2.14 -6.99 -30.88
N SER A 31 3.22 -6.20 -30.96
CA SER A 31 3.36 -5.01 -30.13
C SER A 31 2.37 -3.95 -30.61
N PHE A 32 1.80 -3.22 -29.65
CA PHE A 32 0.98 -2.04 -29.92
C PHE A 32 1.37 -0.91 -28.97
N PRO A 33 1.38 0.35 -29.42
CA PRO A 33 1.59 1.50 -28.55
C PRO A 33 0.53 1.57 -27.44
N ALA A 34 0.97 1.87 -26.22
CA ALA A 34 0.09 2.07 -25.08
C ALA A 34 0.72 3.06 -24.10
N TRP A 35 -0.10 3.85 -23.42
CA TRP A 35 0.29 4.59 -22.23
C TRP A 35 -0.09 3.80 -20.99
N PHE A 36 0.75 3.86 -19.96
CA PHE A 36 0.36 3.45 -18.61
C PHE A 36 0.08 4.70 -17.81
N ALA A 37 -1.16 4.89 -17.38
CA ALA A 37 -1.60 6.14 -16.78
C ALA A 37 -2.52 5.91 -15.58
N ARG A 38 -2.47 6.86 -14.64
CA ARG A 38 -3.39 6.94 -13.50
C ARG A 38 -4.59 7.81 -13.89
N GLY A 39 -5.80 7.31 -13.62
CA GLY A 39 -7.04 8.07 -13.63
C GLY A 39 -7.71 7.93 -12.27
N GLY A 40 -7.90 9.03 -11.54
CA GLY A 40 -8.38 9.00 -10.16
C GLY A 40 -7.54 8.08 -9.27
N THR A 41 -8.19 7.21 -8.50
CA THR A 41 -7.56 6.17 -7.65
C THR A 41 -7.35 4.84 -8.38
N SER A 42 -7.21 4.85 -9.70
CA SER A 42 -6.98 3.66 -10.52
C SER A 42 -5.90 3.91 -11.56
N ASN A 43 -5.28 2.85 -12.06
CA ASN A 43 -4.34 2.93 -13.17
C ASN A 43 -4.55 1.78 -14.15
N GLY A 44 -3.97 1.91 -15.33
CA GLY A 44 -4.13 0.92 -16.38
C GLY A 44 -3.54 1.38 -17.70
N LEU A 45 -3.79 0.59 -18.74
CA LEU A 45 -3.35 0.91 -20.09
C LEU A 45 -4.35 1.83 -20.79
N VAL A 46 -3.83 2.79 -21.54
CA VAL A 46 -4.59 3.64 -22.46
C VAL A 46 -4.07 3.38 -23.85
N ILE A 47 -4.95 2.97 -24.76
CA ILE A 47 -4.58 2.46 -26.08
C ILE A 47 -5.43 3.17 -27.14
N HIS A 48 -4.85 3.57 -28.26
CA HIS A 48 -5.63 4.06 -29.39
C HIS A 48 -6.32 2.90 -30.11
N ARG A 49 -7.58 3.08 -30.49
CA ARG A 49 -8.37 2.07 -31.20
C ARG A 49 -7.71 1.61 -32.50
N LYS A 50 -7.01 2.51 -33.20
CA LYS A 50 -6.29 2.22 -34.46
C LYS A 50 -5.12 1.24 -34.28
N ASP A 51 -4.59 1.12 -33.06
CA ASP A 51 -3.44 0.29 -32.74
C ASP A 51 -3.86 -1.12 -32.29
N LEU A 52 -5.17 -1.36 -32.13
CA LEU A 52 -5.73 -2.65 -31.74
C LEU A 52 -6.33 -3.41 -32.92
N PRO A 53 -6.31 -4.75 -32.88
CA PRO A 53 -7.04 -5.56 -33.84
C PRO A 53 -8.55 -5.30 -33.74
N PRO A 54 -9.37 -5.85 -34.67
CA PRO A 54 -10.82 -5.82 -34.54
C PRO A 54 -11.27 -6.28 -33.14
N GLU A 55 -12.34 -5.68 -32.62
CA GLU A 55 -12.84 -5.92 -31.26
C GLU A 55 -13.07 -7.40 -30.94
N SER A 56 -13.55 -8.16 -31.94
CA SER A 56 -13.69 -9.62 -31.87
C SER A 56 -12.41 -10.38 -31.51
N GLN A 57 -11.24 -9.77 -31.62
CA GLN A 57 -9.93 -10.35 -31.30
C GLN A 57 -9.29 -9.78 -30.03
N TRP A 58 -9.93 -8.84 -29.32
CA TRP A 58 -9.37 -8.23 -28.11
C TRP A 58 -9.07 -9.26 -27.02
N HIS A 59 -9.89 -10.31 -26.89
CA HIS A 59 -9.68 -11.42 -25.97
C HIS A 59 -8.33 -12.16 -26.17
N LYS A 60 -7.68 -12.00 -27.33
CA LYS A 60 -6.38 -12.61 -27.63
C LYS A 60 -5.20 -11.76 -27.19
N VAL A 61 -5.39 -10.46 -26.99
CA VAL A 61 -4.29 -9.49 -26.79
C VAL A 61 -4.38 -8.74 -25.47
N LEU A 62 -5.58 -8.28 -25.08
CA LEU A 62 -5.75 -7.44 -23.90
C LEU A 62 -5.51 -8.19 -22.58
N PRO A 63 -5.98 -9.44 -22.39
CA PRO A 63 -5.67 -10.19 -21.17
C PRO A 63 -4.16 -10.40 -20.99
N SER A 64 -3.48 -10.81 -22.06
CA SER A 64 -2.02 -11.03 -22.03
C SER A 64 -1.25 -9.74 -21.71
N ALA A 65 -1.68 -8.58 -22.23
CA ALA A 65 -1.06 -7.31 -21.93
C ALA A 65 -1.16 -6.93 -20.44
N MET A 66 -2.23 -7.34 -19.77
CA MET A 66 -2.42 -7.13 -18.33
C MET A 66 -1.86 -8.27 -17.47
N GLY A 67 -1.33 -9.34 -18.07
CA GLY A 67 -0.78 -10.49 -17.33
C GLY A 67 -1.85 -11.48 -16.86
N SER A 68 -2.96 -11.59 -17.59
CA SER A 68 -4.08 -12.50 -17.31
C SER A 68 -4.32 -13.49 -18.46
N PRO A 69 -4.90 -14.68 -18.18
CA PRO A 69 -5.30 -15.19 -16.87
C PRO A 69 -4.11 -15.49 -15.95
N ASP A 70 -4.23 -15.16 -14.68
CA ASP A 70 -3.24 -15.52 -13.65
C ASP A 70 -3.92 -16.21 -12.45
N PRO A 71 -3.79 -17.55 -12.31
CA PRO A 71 -4.39 -18.28 -11.20
C PRO A 71 -3.81 -17.88 -9.83
N TYR A 72 -2.62 -17.28 -9.79
CA TYR A 72 -2.01 -16.78 -8.55
C TYR A 72 -2.48 -15.38 -8.18
N GLY A 73 -3.15 -14.68 -9.11
CA GLY A 73 -3.72 -13.36 -8.90
C GLY A 73 -2.71 -12.23 -8.70
N ARG A 74 -1.51 -12.34 -9.28
CA ARG A 74 -0.40 -11.38 -9.14
C ARG A 74 -0.16 -10.53 -10.40
N GLN A 75 -0.53 -11.03 -11.58
CA GLN A 75 -0.33 -10.43 -12.91
C GLN A 75 1.15 -10.14 -13.27
N LEU A 76 2.08 -10.96 -12.76
CA LEU A 76 3.53 -10.72 -12.92
C LEU A 76 4.03 -10.70 -14.38
N ASN A 77 3.30 -11.31 -15.32
CA ASN A 77 3.69 -11.38 -16.72
C ASN A 77 2.94 -10.37 -17.60
N GLY A 78 2.59 -9.21 -17.04
CA GLY A 78 1.98 -8.09 -17.76
C GLY A 78 1.93 -6.83 -16.91
N MET A 79 1.11 -5.87 -17.33
CA MET A 79 1.06 -4.52 -16.73
C MET A 79 0.11 -4.40 -15.53
N GLY A 80 -0.73 -5.40 -15.28
CA GLY A 80 -1.61 -5.42 -14.11
C GLY A 80 -0.84 -5.71 -12.82
N SER A 81 -1.44 -5.39 -11.66
CA SER A 81 -0.81 -5.62 -10.34
C SER A 81 -1.60 -6.56 -9.43
N GLY A 82 -2.49 -7.38 -9.99
CA GLY A 82 -3.26 -8.36 -9.21
C GLY A 82 -4.41 -7.77 -8.39
N ILE A 83 -4.80 -6.51 -8.65
CA ILE A 83 -5.90 -5.82 -7.98
C ILE A 83 -6.84 -5.22 -9.03
N SER A 84 -8.15 -5.24 -8.77
CA SER A 84 -9.16 -4.78 -9.75
C SER A 84 -8.97 -3.31 -10.15
N SER A 85 -8.45 -2.46 -9.26
CA SER A 85 -8.14 -1.04 -9.48
C SER A 85 -6.94 -0.81 -10.43
N THR A 86 -6.09 -1.83 -10.63
CA THR A 86 -4.88 -1.78 -11.47
C THR A 86 -4.91 -2.77 -12.65
N SER A 87 -6.06 -3.43 -12.88
CA SER A 87 -6.29 -4.35 -14.00
C SER A 87 -7.32 -3.77 -14.98
N LYS A 88 -7.00 -2.61 -15.56
CA LYS A 88 -7.93 -1.77 -16.34
C LYS A 88 -7.32 -1.35 -17.67
N ILE A 89 -8.17 -1.20 -18.69
CA ILE A 89 -7.79 -0.67 -20.00
C ILE A 89 -8.81 0.39 -20.44
N VAL A 90 -8.32 1.47 -21.03
CA VAL A 90 -9.09 2.50 -21.72
C VAL A 90 -8.68 2.49 -23.20
N ILE A 91 -9.66 2.41 -24.08
CA ILE A 91 -9.45 2.45 -25.53
C ILE A 91 -10.03 3.75 -26.04
N LEU A 92 -9.20 4.58 -26.68
CA LEU A 92 -9.59 5.87 -27.24
C LEU A 92 -9.76 5.76 -28.75
N GLY A 93 -10.89 6.24 -29.27
CA GLY A 93 -11.20 6.20 -30.70
C GLY A 93 -11.76 7.52 -31.21
N SER A 94 -11.80 7.68 -32.53
CA SER A 94 -12.45 8.81 -33.19
C SER A 94 -13.91 8.94 -32.73
N PRO A 95 -14.46 10.17 -32.67
CA PRO A 95 -15.84 10.40 -32.26
C PRO A 95 -16.81 9.69 -33.21
N SER A 96 -17.91 9.16 -32.66
CA SER A 96 -18.98 8.50 -33.43
C SER A 96 -20.18 9.39 -33.71
N ARG A 97 -20.22 10.59 -33.13
CA ARG A 97 -21.30 11.59 -33.23
C ARG A 97 -20.72 13.00 -33.09
N GLU A 98 -21.44 14.01 -33.59
CA GLU A 98 -20.92 15.38 -33.74
C GLU A 98 -20.76 16.17 -32.43
N ASP A 99 -21.49 15.81 -31.37
CA ASP A 99 -21.51 16.50 -30.07
C ASP A 99 -20.49 15.95 -29.05
N VAL A 100 -19.58 15.09 -29.51
CA VAL A 100 -18.47 14.54 -28.72
C VAL A 100 -17.17 14.66 -29.50
N ASP A 101 -16.06 14.87 -28.79
CA ASP A 101 -14.74 15.06 -29.39
C ASP A 101 -13.98 13.73 -29.54
N VAL A 102 -14.29 12.74 -28.71
CA VAL A 102 -13.62 11.43 -28.68
C VAL A 102 -14.57 10.33 -28.15
N ASN A 103 -14.42 9.11 -28.66
CA ASN A 103 -15.04 7.93 -28.06
C ASN A 103 -14.06 7.27 -27.09
N PHE A 104 -14.56 6.75 -25.97
CA PHE A 104 -13.78 5.85 -25.13
C PHE A 104 -14.53 4.58 -24.77
N THR A 105 -13.80 3.48 -24.67
CA THR A 105 -14.27 2.18 -24.18
C THR A 105 -13.45 1.80 -22.96
N PHE A 106 -14.11 1.48 -21.86
CA PHE A 106 -13.52 0.90 -20.68
C PHE A 106 -13.57 -0.63 -20.76
N VAL A 107 -12.48 -1.28 -20.35
CA VAL A 107 -12.39 -2.73 -20.23
C VAL A 107 -11.80 -3.07 -18.85
N GLN A 108 -12.57 -3.81 -18.05
CA GLN A 108 -12.07 -4.45 -16.84
C GLN A 108 -11.52 -5.83 -17.22
N VAL A 109 -10.25 -6.08 -16.92
CA VAL A 109 -9.65 -7.40 -17.19
C VAL A 109 -9.73 -8.25 -15.92
N GLY A 110 -10.41 -9.39 -16.03
CA GLY A 110 -10.49 -10.40 -14.99
C GLY A 110 -9.11 -10.98 -14.70
N ILE A 111 -8.67 -10.88 -13.44
CA ILE A 111 -7.29 -11.20 -13.06
C ILE A 111 -7.00 -12.69 -13.25
N ARG A 112 -7.88 -13.55 -12.75
CA ARG A 112 -7.69 -15.02 -12.70
C ARG A 112 -8.10 -15.73 -13.98
N ASP A 113 -9.13 -15.23 -14.64
CA ASP A 113 -9.76 -15.88 -15.80
C ASP A 113 -9.46 -15.17 -17.14
N GLY A 114 -8.94 -13.93 -17.11
CA GLY A 114 -8.67 -13.15 -18.30
C GLY A 114 -9.94 -12.65 -19.01
N ILE A 115 -11.12 -12.79 -18.41
CA ILE A 115 -12.37 -12.37 -19.03
C ILE A 115 -12.40 -10.85 -19.14
N LEU A 116 -12.82 -10.34 -20.30
CA LEU A 116 -12.97 -8.91 -20.54
C LEU A 116 -14.40 -8.48 -20.19
N ASP A 117 -14.56 -7.74 -19.09
CA ASP A 117 -15.83 -7.09 -18.75
C ASP A 117 -15.88 -5.68 -19.36
N MET A 118 -16.77 -5.52 -20.33
CA MET A 118 -17.06 -4.27 -21.03
C MET A 118 -18.48 -3.78 -20.77
N ALA A 119 -19.18 -4.34 -19.76
CA ALA A 119 -20.53 -3.94 -19.44
C ALA A 119 -20.56 -2.56 -18.79
N GLY A 120 -19.54 -2.17 -18.02
CA GLY A 120 -19.57 -0.98 -17.18
C GLY A 120 -18.78 0.23 -17.70
N ASN A 121 -18.94 1.35 -16.99
CA ASN A 121 -17.98 2.46 -16.99
C ASN A 121 -17.03 2.34 -15.79
N CYS A 122 -15.84 2.93 -15.88
CA CYS A 122 -15.01 3.24 -14.73
C CYS A 122 -14.83 4.76 -14.59
N GLY A 123 -15.51 5.35 -13.60
CA GLY A 123 -15.43 6.80 -13.38
C GLY A 123 -14.00 7.29 -13.11
N ASN A 124 -13.21 6.53 -12.35
CA ASN A 124 -11.80 6.87 -12.10
C ASN A 124 -11.02 6.98 -13.41
N MET A 125 -11.10 5.95 -14.27
CA MET A 125 -10.42 5.94 -15.56
C MET A 125 -11.02 6.94 -16.57
N SER A 126 -12.27 7.38 -16.41
CA SER A 126 -12.81 8.44 -17.26
C SER A 126 -12.11 9.79 -17.06
N SER A 127 -11.48 10.03 -15.89
CA SER A 127 -10.76 11.28 -15.61
C SER A 127 -9.51 11.50 -16.45
N LEU A 128 -8.90 10.44 -17.00
CA LEU A 128 -7.74 10.56 -17.88
C LEU A 128 -8.11 10.71 -19.36
N VAL A 129 -9.38 10.51 -19.74
CA VAL A 129 -9.79 10.44 -21.15
C VAL A 129 -9.55 11.75 -21.87
N GLY A 130 -10.00 12.88 -21.30
CA GLY A 130 -9.78 14.20 -21.90
C GLY A 130 -8.30 14.57 -22.00
N PRO A 131 -7.52 14.52 -20.88
CA PRO A 131 -6.08 14.77 -20.93
C PRO A 131 -5.34 13.89 -21.94
N ALA A 132 -5.63 12.59 -21.97
CA ALA A 132 -4.99 11.66 -22.90
C ALA A 132 -5.40 11.93 -24.36
N ALA A 133 -6.68 12.22 -24.64
CA ALA A 133 -7.12 12.57 -25.99
C ALA A 133 -6.47 13.88 -26.48
N TRP A 134 -6.33 14.86 -25.59
CA TRP A 134 -5.71 16.15 -25.87
C TRP A 134 -4.25 16.02 -26.29
N ASP A 135 -3.44 15.32 -25.48
CA ASP A 135 -2.00 15.18 -25.71
C ASP A 135 -1.66 14.14 -26.79
N SER A 136 -2.54 13.17 -27.04
CA SER A 136 -2.31 12.11 -28.04
C SER A 136 -2.61 12.50 -29.49
N GLY A 137 -3.06 13.74 -29.72
CA GLY A 137 -3.40 14.22 -31.06
C GLY A 137 -4.66 13.58 -31.66
N LEU A 138 -5.54 13.03 -30.81
CA LEU A 138 -6.78 12.39 -31.25
C LEU A 138 -7.90 13.41 -31.52
N LEU A 139 -7.81 14.59 -30.93
CA LEU A 139 -8.79 15.68 -31.09
C LEU A 139 -8.55 16.48 -32.38
N SER A 140 -9.65 16.92 -33.01
CA SER A 140 -9.59 17.90 -34.10
C SER A 140 -9.12 19.27 -33.60
N ALA A 141 -8.67 20.12 -34.52
CA ALA A 141 -8.28 21.49 -34.16
C ALA A 141 -9.45 22.29 -33.57
N GLN A 142 -10.67 22.04 -34.05
CA GLN A 142 -11.90 22.68 -33.57
C GLN A 142 -12.27 22.23 -32.15
N ALA A 143 -11.99 20.97 -31.81
CA ALA A 143 -12.22 20.44 -30.46
C ALA A 143 -11.17 20.94 -29.44
N LYS A 144 -10.05 21.52 -29.89
CA LYS A 144 -9.00 22.04 -29.01
C LYS A 144 -9.25 23.49 -28.57
N THR A 145 -10.31 23.70 -27.80
CA THR A 145 -10.63 25.01 -27.21
C THR A 145 -10.00 25.19 -25.83
N VAL A 146 -9.40 26.36 -25.58
CA VAL A 146 -8.82 26.74 -24.29
C VAL A 146 -9.52 27.99 -23.77
N GLU A 147 -9.97 27.92 -22.52
CA GLU A 147 -10.52 29.03 -21.75
C GLU A 147 -9.50 29.51 -20.72
N GLN A 148 -9.51 30.79 -20.37
CA GLN A 148 -8.76 31.30 -19.21
C GLN A 148 -9.73 31.63 -18.08
N ASP A 149 -9.35 31.28 -16.85
CA ASP A 149 -10.07 31.74 -15.66
C ASP A 149 -9.59 33.13 -15.20
N GLU A 150 -10.22 33.65 -14.13
CA GLU A 150 -9.94 34.97 -13.56
C GLU A 150 -8.48 35.14 -13.09
N ASN A 151 -7.78 34.04 -12.80
CA ASN A 151 -6.39 34.04 -12.37
C ASN A 151 -5.41 33.85 -13.54
N GLY A 152 -5.91 33.86 -14.78
CA GLY A 152 -5.12 33.64 -16.00
C GLY A 152 -4.73 32.18 -16.24
N LEU A 153 -5.27 31.23 -15.47
CA LEU A 153 -4.99 29.82 -15.67
C LEU A 153 -5.77 29.31 -16.88
N GLN A 154 -5.07 28.60 -17.77
CA GLN A 154 -5.65 27.99 -18.96
C GLN A 154 -6.28 26.63 -18.66
N TRP A 155 -7.47 26.41 -19.22
CA TRP A 155 -8.29 25.22 -19.06
C TRP A 155 -8.80 24.73 -20.41
N ALA A 156 -8.73 23.42 -20.64
CA ALA A 156 -9.36 22.76 -21.78
C ALA A 156 -10.56 21.94 -21.30
N THR A 157 -11.60 21.85 -22.13
CA THR A 157 -12.75 20.97 -21.91
C THR A 157 -12.85 19.99 -23.07
N VAL A 158 -12.94 18.69 -22.75
CA VAL A 158 -13.10 17.63 -23.76
C VAL A 158 -14.36 16.85 -23.44
N ARG A 159 -15.26 16.72 -24.42
CA ARG A 159 -16.49 15.92 -24.36
C ARG A 159 -16.24 14.56 -24.99
N PHE A 160 -16.74 13.50 -24.36
CA PHE A 160 -16.50 12.16 -24.83
C PHE A 160 -17.67 11.21 -24.58
N LEU A 161 -17.87 10.30 -25.53
CA LEU A 161 -18.87 9.23 -25.46
C LEU A 161 -18.23 7.99 -24.84
N ASN A 162 -18.83 7.48 -23.76
CA ASN A 162 -18.55 6.13 -23.31
C ASN A 162 -19.32 5.12 -24.16
N THR A 163 -18.63 4.28 -24.92
CA THR A 163 -19.26 3.28 -25.78
C THR A 163 -19.87 2.10 -25.00
N ASN A 164 -19.44 1.84 -23.76
CA ASN A 164 -20.01 0.80 -22.89
C ASN A 164 -21.42 1.15 -22.39
N THR A 165 -21.72 2.44 -22.23
CA THR A 165 -22.97 2.92 -21.62
C THR A 165 -23.78 3.86 -22.51
N ASN A 166 -23.23 4.28 -23.65
CA ASN A 166 -23.79 5.29 -24.53
C ASN A 166 -24.09 6.62 -23.80
N LYS A 167 -23.29 6.96 -22.78
CA LYS A 167 -23.41 8.19 -21.99
C LYS A 167 -22.29 9.17 -22.32
N VAL A 168 -22.64 10.45 -22.36
CA VAL A 168 -21.70 11.53 -22.63
C VAL A 168 -21.15 12.07 -21.30
N MET A 169 -19.85 12.31 -21.28
CA MET A 169 -19.14 12.94 -20.18
C MET A 169 -18.28 14.08 -20.73
N SER A 170 -17.88 15.00 -19.86
CA SER A 170 -16.85 15.98 -20.18
C SER A 170 -15.85 16.10 -19.04
N SER A 171 -14.60 16.35 -19.40
CA SER A 171 -13.54 16.66 -18.44
C SER A 171 -12.98 18.06 -18.71
N LYS A 172 -12.94 18.91 -17.69
CA LYS A 172 -12.24 20.20 -17.70
C LYS A 172 -10.94 20.09 -16.91
N PHE A 173 -9.81 20.41 -17.54
CA PHE A 173 -8.46 20.20 -16.97
C PHE A 173 -7.50 21.32 -17.37
N ARG A 174 -6.45 21.53 -16.57
CA ARG A 174 -5.43 22.55 -16.82
C ARG A 174 -4.56 22.18 -18.01
N VAL A 175 -4.28 23.18 -18.84
CA VAL A 175 -3.31 23.09 -19.94
C VAL A 175 -2.35 24.28 -19.88
N GLU A 176 -1.12 24.10 -20.35
CA GLU A 176 -0.10 25.15 -20.39
C GLU A 176 0.83 25.01 -21.60
N GLY A 177 1.51 26.10 -21.95
CA GLY A 177 2.49 26.16 -23.03
C GLY A 177 1.90 26.46 -24.41
N GLU A 178 2.80 26.56 -25.40
CA GLU A 178 2.46 26.76 -26.81
C GLU A 178 3.17 25.71 -27.67
N PRO A 179 2.46 24.74 -28.27
CA PRO A 179 1.01 24.51 -28.17
C PRO A 179 0.59 24.02 -26.76
N PRO A 180 -0.65 24.29 -26.31
CA PRO A 180 -1.10 23.89 -24.97
C PRO A 180 -1.10 22.37 -24.79
N LYS A 181 -0.53 21.90 -23.66
CA LYS A 181 -0.49 20.50 -23.24
C LYS A 181 -1.07 20.33 -21.85
N TYR A 182 -1.51 19.13 -21.51
CA TYR A 182 -2.00 18.85 -20.16
C TYR A 182 -0.93 19.11 -19.08
N THR A 183 -1.30 19.87 -18.05
CA THR A 183 -0.46 20.09 -16.87
C THR A 183 -0.89 19.13 -15.77
N HIS A 184 0.02 18.21 -15.41
CA HIS A 184 -0.21 17.23 -14.35
C HIS A 184 0.07 17.78 -12.94
N GLN A 185 0.89 18.83 -12.83
CA GLN A 185 1.19 19.49 -11.56
C GLN A 185 0.03 20.36 -11.08
N GLY A 186 -0.16 20.42 -9.76
CA GLY A 186 -1.18 21.23 -9.12
C GLY A 186 -1.27 20.94 -7.62
N GLU A 187 -2.17 21.64 -6.94
CA GLU A 187 -2.34 21.58 -5.49
C GLU A 187 -3.53 20.71 -5.05
N TYR A 188 -4.22 20.07 -6.00
CA TYR A 188 -5.38 19.25 -5.69
C TYR A 188 -4.95 17.93 -5.05
N VAL A 189 -5.50 17.67 -3.86
CA VAL A 189 -5.32 16.42 -3.10
C VAL A 189 -6.52 15.51 -3.38
N MET A 190 -6.24 14.24 -3.65
CA MET A 190 -7.26 13.20 -3.83
C MET A 190 -7.01 12.07 -2.84
N ASP A 191 -8.02 11.71 -2.05
CA ASP A 191 -7.92 10.58 -1.13
C ASP A 191 -7.60 9.28 -1.88
N GLY A 192 -6.66 8.49 -1.34
CA GLY A 192 -6.14 7.28 -1.96
C GLY A 192 -5.03 7.50 -3.00
N VAL A 193 -4.58 8.75 -3.22
CA VAL A 193 -3.44 9.08 -4.08
C VAL A 193 -2.40 9.89 -3.29
N PRO A 194 -1.15 9.42 -3.15
CA PRO A 194 -0.09 10.19 -2.51
C PRO A 194 0.25 11.49 -3.26
N GLY A 195 0.51 12.56 -2.52
CA GLY A 195 0.93 13.86 -3.06
C GLY A 195 -0.21 14.73 -3.57
N THR A 196 0.14 15.69 -4.43
CA THR A 196 -0.81 16.62 -5.08
C THR A 196 -0.74 16.47 -6.59
N GLY A 197 -1.77 16.94 -7.29
CA GLY A 197 -1.79 17.01 -8.74
C GLY A 197 -2.76 18.06 -9.27
N SER A 198 -2.88 18.12 -10.59
CA SER A 198 -3.84 18.98 -11.26
C SER A 198 -5.27 18.47 -11.09
N LYS A 199 -6.19 19.38 -10.78
CA LYS A 199 -7.62 19.07 -10.66
C LYS A 199 -8.20 18.79 -12.04
N VAL A 200 -8.90 17.66 -12.18
CA VAL A 200 -9.73 17.36 -13.36
C VAL A 200 -11.19 17.36 -12.92
N ILE A 201 -11.96 18.30 -13.47
CA ILE A 201 -13.39 18.43 -13.17
C ILE A 201 -14.14 17.54 -14.15
N MET A 202 -14.88 16.56 -13.61
CA MET A 202 -15.67 15.62 -14.38
C MET A 202 -17.14 16.02 -14.35
N SER A 203 -17.78 16.10 -15.51
CA SER A 203 -19.23 16.29 -15.64
C SER A 203 -19.83 15.09 -16.37
N PHE A 204 -20.87 14.51 -15.79
CA PHE A 204 -21.62 13.42 -16.38
C PHE A 204 -22.94 13.98 -16.89
N ILE A 205 -23.14 13.95 -18.21
CA ILE A 205 -24.30 14.56 -18.87
C ILE A 205 -25.41 13.52 -18.97
N ASP A 206 -26.61 13.86 -18.48
CA ASP A 206 -27.78 12.97 -18.38
C ASP A 206 -27.46 11.56 -17.84
N PRO A 207 -26.85 11.47 -16.63
CA PRO A 207 -26.28 10.22 -16.12
C PRO A 207 -27.33 9.19 -15.68
N ALA A 208 -28.61 9.57 -15.58
CA ALA A 208 -29.68 8.71 -15.12
C ALA A 208 -29.92 7.50 -16.04
N GLY A 209 -30.27 6.35 -15.44
CA GLY A 209 -30.70 5.15 -16.15
C GLY A 209 -29.62 4.53 -17.01
N ALA A 210 -28.35 4.55 -16.58
CA ALA A 210 -27.23 4.06 -17.38
C ALA A 210 -27.34 2.57 -17.76
N LYS A 211 -28.08 1.77 -16.97
CA LYS A 211 -28.34 0.34 -17.26
C LYS A 211 -29.80 -0.05 -17.26
N THR A 212 -30.63 0.69 -16.55
CA THR A 212 -32.04 0.38 -16.32
C THR A 212 -32.99 1.35 -17.04
N GLY A 213 -32.45 2.43 -17.63
CA GLY A 213 -33.23 3.47 -18.29
C GLY A 213 -33.93 4.47 -17.35
N LYS A 214 -33.88 4.28 -16.03
CA LYS A 214 -34.48 5.18 -15.03
C LYS A 214 -33.51 5.44 -13.87
N ALA A 215 -33.60 6.62 -13.24
CA ALA A 215 -32.84 6.91 -12.03
C ALA A 215 -33.25 6.03 -10.84
N LEU A 216 -34.56 5.75 -10.71
CA LEU A 216 -35.14 4.80 -9.75
C LEU A 216 -35.76 3.64 -10.55
N PRO A 217 -35.08 2.50 -10.71
CA PRO A 217 -35.55 1.41 -11.58
C PRO A 217 -36.90 0.84 -11.16
N THR A 218 -37.14 0.74 -9.84
CA THR A 218 -38.40 0.27 -9.24
C THR A 218 -39.48 1.34 -9.20
N GLY A 219 -39.12 2.61 -9.40
CA GLY A 219 -39.99 3.77 -9.19
C GLY A 219 -40.11 4.20 -7.72
N ASN A 220 -39.58 3.42 -6.77
CA ASN A 220 -39.63 3.75 -5.35
C ASN A 220 -38.31 4.40 -4.89
N PRO A 221 -38.34 5.41 -4.01
CA PRO A 221 -37.11 5.92 -3.37
C PRO A 221 -36.46 4.90 -2.42
N VAL A 222 -37.27 4.03 -1.80
CA VAL A 222 -36.83 2.94 -0.93
C VAL A 222 -37.68 1.69 -1.20
N ASP A 223 -37.01 0.56 -1.36
CA ASP A 223 -37.58 -0.77 -1.49
C ASP A 223 -37.25 -1.64 -0.27
N ILE A 224 -37.96 -2.76 -0.11
CA ILE A 224 -37.67 -3.79 0.88
C ILE A 224 -37.10 -5.01 0.19
N LEU A 225 -35.83 -5.32 0.46
CA LEU A 225 -35.15 -6.53 0.00
C LEU A 225 -35.42 -7.65 1.00
N GLU A 226 -36.08 -8.72 0.57
CA GLU A 226 -36.25 -9.93 1.37
C GLU A 226 -35.14 -10.94 1.03
N LEU A 227 -34.38 -11.35 2.04
CA LEU A 227 -33.28 -12.31 1.91
C LEU A 227 -33.78 -13.75 2.11
N GLN A 228 -32.92 -14.74 1.83
CA GLN A 228 -33.25 -16.17 1.94
C GLN A 228 -33.63 -16.58 3.36
N ASP A 229 -33.03 -15.93 4.36
CA ASP A 229 -33.33 -16.11 5.79
C ASP A 229 -34.59 -15.36 6.24
N ARG A 230 -35.32 -14.74 5.31
CA ARG A 230 -36.50 -13.87 5.51
C ARG A 230 -36.21 -12.55 6.23
N THR A 231 -34.93 -12.20 6.42
CA THR A 231 -34.56 -10.87 6.87
C THR A 231 -34.99 -9.84 5.82
N LYS A 232 -35.54 -8.71 6.30
CA LYS A 232 -35.97 -7.59 5.44
C LYS A 232 -35.00 -6.42 5.59
N ILE A 233 -34.42 -5.99 4.48
CA ILE A 233 -33.46 -4.89 4.41
C ILE A 233 -34.09 -3.74 3.62
N ARG A 234 -34.12 -2.54 4.20
CA ARG A 234 -34.48 -1.32 3.46
C ARG A 234 -33.33 -0.92 2.55
N ALA A 235 -33.61 -0.68 1.27
CA ALA A 235 -32.59 -0.26 0.32
C ALA A 235 -33.11 0.81 -0.64
N SER A 236 -32.27 1.79 -0.98
CA SER A 236 -32.51 2.65 -2.14
C SER A 236 -31.80 2.04 -3.34
N LEU A 237 -32.55 1.78 -4.41
CA LEU A 237 -32.04 1.22 -5.67
C LEU A 237 -31.95 2.35 -6.68
N VAL A 238 -30.73 2.82 -6.98
CA VAL A 238 -30.50 4.02 -7.80
C VAL A 238 -29.57 3.70 -8.95
N ASP A 239 -29.89 4.18 -10.15
CA ASP A 239 -29.07 4.05 -11.35
C ASP A 239 -28.77 5.44 -11.94
N VAL A 240 -27.70 6.05 -11.45
CA VAL A 240 -27.14 7.29 -11.99
C VAL A 240 -25.64 7.11 -12.17
N GLY A 241 -25.19 7.10 -13.42
CA GLY A 241 -23.81 6.76 -13.81
C GLY A 241 -23.51 5.27 -13.73
N ASN A 242 -23.83 4.61 -12.61
CA ASN A 242 -23.82 3.16 -12.46
C ASN A 242 -24.85 2.71 -11.40
N PRO A 243 -25.54 1.57 -11.58
CA PRO A 243 -26.47 1.01 -10.60
C PRO A 243 -25.83 0.77 -9.22
N GLY A 244 -26.50 1.25 -8.17
CA GLY A 244 -26.11 1.11 -6.76
C GLY A 244 -27.27 0.65 -5.88
N VAL A 245 -26.98 -0.30 -4.98
CA VAL A 245 -27.83 -0.75 -3.88
C VAL A 245 -27.34 -0.07 -2.61
N PHE A 246 -28.09 0.92 -2.11
CA PHE A 246 -27.73 1.67 -0.91
C PHE A 246 -28.51 1.16 0.29
N ILE A 247 -27.81 0.78 1.36
CA ILE A 247 -28.42 0.28 2.61
C ILE A 247 -27.83 1.01 3.81
N SER A 248 -28.58 1.11 4.92
CA SER A 248 -28.02 1.58 6.20
C SER A 248 -27.22 0.46 6.88
N THR A 249 -26.09 0.79 7.51
CA THR A 249 -25.31 -0.17 8.31
C THR A 249 -26.11 -0.72 9.50
N GLU A 250 -27.06 0.03 10.05
CA GLU A 250 -27.99 -0.45 11.09
C GLU A 250 -28.83 -1.64 10.63
N SER A 251 -29.15 -1.71 9.33
CA SER A 251 -29.97 -2.79 8.77
C SER A 251 -29.24 -4.14 8.77
N LEU A 252 -27.92 -4.17 9.01
CA LEU A 252 -27.14 -5.41 9.03
C LEU A 252 -27.32 -6.22 10.33
N GLY A 253 -27.87 -5.62 11.38
CA GLY A 253 -28.05 -6.29 12.68
C GLY A 253 -26.74 -6.58 13.43
N LEU A 254 -25.67 -5.83 13.13
CA LEU A 254 -24.38 -5.93 13.80
C LEU A 254 -24.31 -4.92 14.95
N ALA A 255 -23.84 -5.34 16.12
CA ALA A 255 -23.65 -4.43 17.26
C ALA A 255 -22.68 -3.30 16.90
N ASP A 256 -21.52 -3.63 16.33
CA ASP A 256 -20.46 -2.69 15.98
C ASP A 256 -20.56 -2.16 14.53
N HIS A 257 -21.77 -2.03 13.99
CA HIS A 257 -22.03 -1.58 12.61
C HIS A 257 -21.40 -0.21 12.27
N MET A 258 -21.16 0.65 13.25
CA MET A 258 -20.51 1.96 13.10
C MET A 258 -18.98 1.90 12.91
N SER A 259 -18.39 0.75 13.24
CA SER A 259 -16.94 0.51 13.20
C SER A 259 -16.50 -0.27 11.96
N LEU A 260 -17.40 -0.50 11.00
CA LEU A 260 -17.07 -1.25 9.78
C LEU A 260 -16.02 -0.53 8.94
N THR A 261 -14.96 -1.25 8.60
CA THR A 261 -13.87 -0.81 7.71
C THR A 261 -13.67 -1.80 6.56
N PRO A 262 -12.96 -1.42 5.48
CA PRO A 262 -12.59 -2.39 4.45
C PRO A 262 -11.88 -3.62 5.01
N ALA A 263 -10.96 -3.45 5.97
CA ALA A 263 -10.24 -4.56 6.59
C ALA A 263 -11.15 -5.50 7.38
N ILE A 264 -12.13 -4.96 8.12
CA ILE A 264 -13.10 -5.75 8.88
C ILE A 264 -14.01 -6.55 7.95
N ILE A 265 -14.49 -5.94 6.86
CA ILE A 265 -15.32 -6.64 5.88
C ILE A 265 -14.51 -7.75 5.18
N GLU A 266 -13.25 -7.49 4.81
CA GLU A 266 -12.42 -8.50 4.16
C GLU A 266 -12.07 -9.68 5.06
N SER A 267 -11.96 -9.46 6.38
CA SER A 267 -11.67 -10.51 7.36
C SER A 267 -12.90 -11.32 7.78
N ASP A 268 -14.12 -10.90 7.42
CA ASP A 268 -15.38 -11.57 7.75
C ASP A 268 -16.06 -12.20 6.51
N PRO A 269 -15.89 -13.52 6.27
CA PRO A 269 -16.51 -14.22 5.16
C PRO A 269 -18.04 -14.24 5.21
N GLU A 270 -18.65 -14.26 6.39
CA GLU A 270 -20.11 -14.36 6.52
C GLU A 270 -20.77 -13.02 6.21
N LEU A 271 -20.19 -11.93 6.68
CA LEU A 271 -20.62 -10.58 6.31
C LEU A 271 -20.53 -10.38 4.79
N ARG A 272 -19.41 -10.78 4.14
CA ARG A 272 -19.29 -10.68 2.68
C ARG A 272 -20.35 -11.49 1.94
N LYS A 273 -20.65 -12.70 2.41
CA LYS A 273 -21.71 -13.54 1.83
C LYS A 273 -23.08 -12.86 1.94
N ARG A 274 -23.39 -12.28 3.09
CA ARG A 274 -24.63 -11.53 3.34
C ARG A 274 -24.73 -10.28 2.46
N LEU A 275 -23.66 -9.50 2.34
CA LEU A 275 -23.61 -8.33 1.46
C LEU A 275 -23.79 -8.70 -0.02
N ALA A 276 -23.19 -9.82 -0.45
CA ALA A 276 -23.38 -10.34 -1.79
C ALA A 276 -24.84 -10.77 -2.04
N GLU A 277 -25.51 -11.34 -1.05
CA GLU A 277 -26.93 -11.69 -1.11
C GLU A 277 -27.83 -10.46 -1.24
N ILE A 278 -27.61 -9.44 -0.41
CA ILE A 278 -28.34 -8.16 -0.47
C ILE A 278 -28.17 -7.52 -1.85
N ARG A 279 -26.93 -7.49 -2.37
CA ARG A 279 -26.63 -6.98 -3.72
C ARG A 279 -27.41 -7.74 -4.80
N ARG A 280 -27.46 -9.08 -4.73
CA ARG A 280 -28.21 -9.92 -5.69
C ARG A 280 -29.72 -9.67 -5.63
N ALA A 281 -30.27 -9.49 -4.43
CA ALA A 281 -31.68 -9.15 -4.25
C ALA A 281 -32.00 -7.78 -4.89
N GLY A 282 -31.14 -6.78 -4.65
CA GLY A 282 -31.26 -5.47 -5.29
C GLY A 282 -31.14 -5.54 -6.82
N ALA A 283 -30.17 -6.29 -7.34
CA ALA A 283 -30.01 -6.52 -8.77
C ALA A 283 -31.29 -7.08 -9.41
N SER A 284 -31.89 -8.10 -8.77
CA SER A 284 -33.12 -8.73 -9.25
C SER A 284 -34.27 -7.72 -9.34
N LEU A 285 -34.48 -6.90 -8.30
CA LEU A 285 -35.54 -5.86 -8.30
C LEU A 285 -35.27 -4.74 -9.31
N MET A 286 -34.01 -4.43 -9.60
CA MET A 286 -33.64 -3.47 -10.65
C MET A 286 -33.84 -4.02 -12.07
N GLY A 287 -34.21 -5.30 -12.23
CA GLY A 287 -34.28 -5.97 -13.53
C GLY A 287 -32.91 -6.26 -14.15
N LEU A 288 -31.86 -6.31 -13.33
CA LEU A 288 -30.49 -6.63 -13.73
C LEU A 288 -30.19 -8.11 -13.46
N ASP A 289 -29.21 -8.66 -14.17
CA ASP A 289 -28.73 -10.01 -13.92
C ASP A 289 -28.05 -10.10 -12.53
N PRO A 290 -28.57 -10.90 -11.58
CA PRO A 290 -27.96 -11.04 -10.26
C PRO A 290 -26.61 -11.76 -10.30
N SER A 291 -26.27 -12.48 -11.37
CA SER A 291 -24.98 -13.18 -11.47
C SER A 291 -23.82 -12.23 -11.81
N THR A 292 -24.11 -11.09 -12.42
CA THR A 292 -23.12 -10.07 -12.75
C THR A 292 -22.63 -9.37 -11.48
N GLU A 293 -21.34 -9.52 -11.15
CA GLU A 293 -20.76 -8.97 -9.91
C GLU A 293 -20.37 -7.49 -10.01
N SER A 294 -20.12 -6.98 -11.23
CA SER A 294 -19.66 -5.61 -11.45
C SER A 294 -20.79 -4.58 -11.33
N VAL A 295 -22.04 -5.02 -11.49
CA VAL A 295 -23.25 -4.19 -11.47
C VAL A 295 -24.45 -4.99 -10.92
N PRO A 296 -25.30 -4.43 -10.03
CA PRO A 296 -25.10 -3.19 -9.29
C PRO A 296 -24.03 -3.34 -8.23
N LYS A 297 -23.45 -2.22 -7.79
CA LYS A 297 -22.57 -2.16 -6.61
C LYS A 297 -23.42 -2.03 -5.35
N ILE A 298 -22.87 -2.40 -4.19
CA ILE A 298 -23.52 -2.19 -2.88
C ILE A 298 -22.77 -1.13 -2.09
N VAL A 299 -23.50 -0.23 -1.44
CA VAL A 299 -22.99 0.87 -0.61
C VAL A 299 -23.65 0.81 0.75
N LEU A 300 -22.83 0.77 1.78
CA LEU A 300 -23.23 0.87 3.17
C LEU A 300 -23.21 2.34 3.57
N LEU A 301 -24.34 2.86 4.02
CA LEU A 301 -24.49 4.21 4.53
C LEU A 301 -24.47 4.19 6.05
N PHE A 302 -23.65 5.02 6.66
CA PHE A 302 -23.60 5.13 8.11
C PHE A 302 -24.65 6.16 8.57
N PRO A 303 -25.46 5.86 9.61
CA PRO A 303 -26.47 6.77 10.14
C PRO A 303 -25.92 8.13 10.60
N SER A 304 -24.66 8.16 11.03
CA SER A 304 -23.93 9.38 11.38
C SER A 304 -22.65 9.45 10.57
N SER A 305 -22.35 10.64 10.05
CA SER A 305 -21.10 10.90 9.33
C SER A 305 -19.88 10.89 10.26
N GLY A 306 -20.08 11.11 11.57
CA GLY A 306 -19.01 11.19 12.57
C GLY A 306 -18.17 12.46 12.52
N SER A 307 -18.44 13.36 11.57
CA SER A 307 -17.72 14.63 11.38
C SER A 307 -18.68 15.69 10.82
N PRO A 308 -18.61 16.95 11.30
CA PRO A 308 -19.44 18.05 10.79
C PRO A 308 -19.08 18.44 9.35
N ASP A 309 -17.88 18.11 8.88
CA ASP A 309 -17.42 18.43 7.52
C ASP A 309 -17.90 17.40 6.49
N VAL A 310 -18.52 16.30 6.93
CA VAL A 310 -18.92 15.18 6.07
C VAL A 310 -20.44 15.07 6.06
N ASP A 311 -21.03 15.21 4.87
CA ASP A 311 -22.48 15.06 4.69
C ASP A 311 -22.92 13.59 4.84
N ILE A 312 -22.19 12.64 4.21
CA ILE A 312 -22.52 11.21 4.22
C ILE A 312 -21.24 10.38 4.34
N ARG A 313 -21.12 9.57 5.39
CA ARG A 313 -20.12 8.51 5.50
C ARG A 313 -20.65 7.23 4.86
N CYS A 314 -19.84 6.58 4.01
CA CYS A 314 -20.24 5.34 3.34
C CYS A 314 -19.10 4.33 3.17
N LEU A 315 -19.42 3.09 2.84
CA LEU A 315 -18.44 2.07 2.43
C LEU A 315 -18.98 1.34 1.20
N ALA A 316 -18.19 1.32 0.12
CA ALA A 316 -18.58 0.68 -1.13
C ALA A 316 -17.93 -0.69 -1.31
N LEU A 317 -18.67 -1.65 -1.88
CA LEU A 317 -18.12 -2.92 -2.33
C LEU A 317 -18.26 -3.07 -3.85
N SER A 318 -17.28 -3.75 -4.45
CA SER A 318 -17.22 -4.04 -5.90
C SER A 318 -16.57 -5.41 -6.11
N MET A 319 -17.15 -6.26 -6.96
CA MET A 319 -16.63 -7.63 -7.20
C MET A 319 -16.41 -8.43 -5.90
N GLY A 320 -17.34 -8.30 -4.95
CA GLY A 320 -17.27 -8.95 -3.64
C GLY A 320 -16.21 -8.39 -2.67
N GLN A 321 -15.45 -7.37 -3.08
CA GLN A 321 -14.39 -6.78 -2.27
C GLN A 321 -14.76 -5.37 -1.77
N ALA A 322 -14.41 -5.06 -0.54
CA ALA A 322 -14.49 -3.73 0.01
C ALA A 322 -13.50 -2.80 -0.72
N HIS A 323 -14.02 -1.69 -1.23
CA HIS A 323 -13.21 -0.70 -1.91
C HIS A 323 -12.49 0.15 -0.86
N LYS A 324 -11.17 0.36 -1.02
CA LYS A 324 -10.33 1.20 -0.13
C LYS A 324 -10.62 2.71 -0.23
N ALA A 325 -11.66 3.07 -0.98
CA ALA A 325 -12.12 4.41 -1.31
C ALA A 325 -13.54 4.26 -1.90
N VAL A 326 -14.06 5.24 -2.65
CA VAL A 326 -15.32 5.08 -3.39
C VAL A 326 -15.09 5.25 -4.90
N PRO A 327 -15.56 4.34 -5.75
CA PRO A 327 -15.52 4.53 -7.20
C PRO A 327 -16.27 5.81 -7.61
N LEU A 328 -15.68 6.66 -8.47
CA LEU A 328 -16.29 7.94 -8.86
C LEU A 328 -17.73 7.82 -9.41
N THR A 329 -18.04 6.77 -10.19
CA THR A 329 -19.42 6.56 -10.68
C THR A 329 -20.41 6.27 -9.56
N LEU A 330 -19.96 5.65 -8.47
CA LEU A 330 -20.78 5.35 -7.30
C LEU A 330 -20.89 6.56 -6.38
N ALA A 331 -19.84 7.38 -6.29
CA ALA A 331 -19.91 8.69 -5.65
C ALA A 331 -20.93 9.59 -6.35
N LEU A 332 -20.89 9.68 -7.69
CA LEU A 332 -21.92 10.38 -8.47
C LEU A 332 -23.33 9.82 -8.18
N CYS A 333 -23.47 8.50 -8.15
CA CYS A 333 -24.75 7.85 -7.85
C CYS A 333 -25.25 8.19 -6.44
N LEU A 334 -24.36 8.21 -5.44
CA LEU A 334 -24.67 8.62 -4.07
C LEU A 334 -25.08 10.10 -4.00
N GLY A 335 -24.39 10.98 -4.71
CA GLY A 335 -24.73 12.40 -4.78
C GLY A 335 -26.06 12.66 -5.47
N ALA A 336 -26.38 11.89 -6.51
CA ALA A 336 -27.70 11.94 -7.12
C ALA A 336 -28.75 11.38 -6.15
N ALA A 337 -28.47 10.26 -5.48
CA ALA A 337 -29.37 9.66 -4.50
C ALA A 337 -29.69 10.63 -3.36
N SER A 338 -28.71 11.37 -2.83
CA SER A 338 -28.93 12.35 -1.75
C SER A 338 -29.87 13.49 -2.16
N GLN A 339 -29.97 13.79 -3.46
CA GLN A 339 -30.86 14.80 -4.01
C GLN A 339 -32.25 14.25 -4.41
N LEU A 340 -32.41 12.92 -4.47
CA LEU A 340 -33.68 12.26 -4.74
C LEU A 340 -34.48 12.13 -3.43
N LYS A 341 -35.52 12.93 -3.28
CA LYS A 341 -36.35 12.99 -2.06
C LYS A 341 -36.83 11.62 -1.61
N GLY A 342 -36.57 11.30 -0.34
CA GLY A 342 -37.06 10.10 0.33
C GLY A 342 -36.21 8.84 0.10
N THR A 343 -35.06 8.95 -0.59
CA THR A 343 -34.05 7.89 -0.55
C THR A 343 -33.35 7.88 0.80
N LEU A 344 -32.70 6.75 1.14
CA LEU A 344 -31.91 6.64 2.37
C LEU A 344 -30.79 7.70 2.44
N ALA A 345 -30.17 8.04 1.30
CA ALA A 345 -29.14 9.07 1.25
C ALA A 345 -29.71 10.49 1.44
N SER A 346 -30.91 10.75 0.91
CA SER A 346 -31.60 12.04 1.08
C SER A 346 -32.00 12.27 2.54
N ASP A 347 -32.43 11.21 3.23
CA ASP A 347 -32.80 11.27 4.64
C ASP A 347 -31.60 11.65 5.52
N LEU A 348 -30.39 11.15 5.22
CA LEU A 348 -29.17 11.47 5.98
C LEU A 348 -28.77 12.95 5.92
N ILE A 349 -29.06 13.64 4.80
CA ILE A 349 -28.74 15.06 4.63
C ILE A 349 -29.92 15.99 4.99
N GLY A 350 -31.00 15.45 5.56
CA GLY A 350 -32.17 16.22 6.00
C GLY A 350 -33.10 16.68 4.87
N GLY A 351 -33.03 16.07 3.69
CA GLY A 351 -33.98 16.29 2.59
C GLY A 351 -33.96 17.70 1.95
N GLN A 352 -32.92 18.50 2.20
CA GLN A 352 -32.74 19.82 1.58
C GLN A 352 -31.69 19.76 0.46
N PRO A 353 -31.97 20.30 -0.73
CA PRO A 353 -30.97 20.39 -1.79
C PRO A 353 -29.83 21.34 -1.35
N LYS A 354 -28.68 20.76 -1.01
CA LYS A 354 -27.43 21.48 -0.74
C LYS A 354 -26.41 21.17 -1.83
N GLU A 355 -25.44 22.06 -2.02
CA GLU A 355 -24.21 21.75 -2.75
C GLU A 355 -23.53 20.57 -2.02
N THR A 356 -23.71 19.37 -2.57
CA THR A 356 -23.31 18.13 -1.87
C THR A 356 -21.85 17.86 -2.18
N SER A 357 -21.01 18.04 -1.18
CA SER A 357 -19.60 17.64 -1.24
C SER A 357 -19.49 16.24 -0.65
N ILE A 358 -19.45 15.22 -1.51
CA ILE A 358 -19.21 13.86 -1.02
C ILE A 358 -17.72 13.72 -0.71
N LEU A 359 -17.36 13.98 0.54
CA LEU A 359 -16.07 13.57 1.07
C LEU A 359 -16.08 12.05 1.20
N LEU A 360 -15.33 11.41 0.31
CA LEU A 360 -15.15 9.97 0.37
C LEU A 360 -14.39 9.67 1.66
N PRO A 361 -14.86 8.74 2.51
CA PRO A 361 -13.99 8.17 3.53
C PRO A 361 -12.70 7.72 2.86
N ALA A 362 -11.60 8.38 3.20
CA ALA A 362 -10.30 7.73 3.14
C ALA A 362 -10.36 6.47 4.01
N ASP A 363 -9.42 5.55 3.82
CA ASP A 363 -9.07 4.56 4.84
C ASP A 363 -9.19 5.19 6.23
N ASP A 364 -9.67 4.39 7.20
CA ASP A 364 -10.21 4.74 8.53
C ASP A 364 -9.28 5.61 9.43
N HIS A 365 -8.18 6.12 8.89
CA HIS A 365 -7.27 7.10 9.49
C HIS A 365 -7.71 8.58 9.35
N ARG A 366 -8.71 8.95 8.52
CA ARG A 366 -9.17 10.37 8.43
C ARG A 366 -10.50 10.68 9.11
N LEU A 367 -11.46 9.76 9.17
CA LEU A 367 -12.80 10.08 9.69
C LEU A 367 -12.93 10.05 11.22
N SER A 368 -11.90 9.64 11.94
CA SER A 368 -11.76 9.91 13.38
C SER A 368 -11.01 11.22 13.68
N GLN A 369 -10.56 11.97 12.65
CA GLN A 369 -9.60 13.07 12.85
C GLN A 369 -10.08 14.47 12.44
N SER A 370 -11.31 14.68 11.93
CA SER A 370 -11.73 16.04 11.49
C SER A 370 -12.46 16.89 12.54
N SER A 371 -12.83 16.37 13.73
CA SER A 371 -13.43 17.24 14.77
C SER A 371 -12.86 17.11 16.17
N THR A 372 -11.75 16.38 16.37
CA THR A 372 -11.07 16.37 17.68
C THR A 372 -9.57 16.06 17.68
N MET A 373 -8.87 16.06 16.54
CA MET A 373 -7.41 16.11 16.58
C MET A 373 -6.91 17.14 15.58
N ALA A 374 -6.46 18.27 16.13
CA ALA A 374 -5.36 18.99 15.53
C ALA A 374 -4.35 17.95 15.00
N ASN A 375 -3.93 18.06 13.73
CA ASN A 375 -2.70 17.44 13.25
C ASN A 375 -1.65 17.66 14.35
N LEU A 376 -1.40 16.64 15.18
CA LEU A 376 -0.27 16.68 16.08
C LEU A 376 0.91 16.58 15.13
N LYS A 377 1.43 17.74 14.73
CA LYS A 377 2.68 17.86 13.99
C LYS A 377 3.68 16.95 14.71
N HIS A 378 4.04 15.84 14.09
CA HIS A 378 5.06 14.99 14.64
C HIS A 378 6.42 15.64 14.42
N PRO A 379 7.41 15.40 15.29
CA PRO A 379 8.74 16.01 15.18
C PRO A 379 9.68 15.35 14.16
N TYR A 380 9.24 14.30 13.46
CA TYR A 380 10.08 13.50 12.55
C TYR A 380 10.26 14.12 11.16
N PHE A 381 11.35 13.74 10.49
CA PHE A 381 11.69 14.19 9.14
C PHE A 381 11.65 13.03 8.15
N PRO A 382 11.13 13.19 6.91
CA PRO A 382 10.60 14.43 6.37
C PRO A 382 9.27 14.82 7.06
N VAL A 383 9.02 16.12 7.20
CA VAL A 383 7.93 16.65 8.05
C VAL A 383 6.53 16.36 7.50
N ASP A 384 6.45 16.02 6.22
CA ASP A 384 5.26 15.59 5.48
C ASP A 384 5.09 14.07 5.47
N ALA A 385 5.95 13.32 6.16
CA ALA A 385 5.77 11.89 6.37
C ALA A 385 4.41 11.62 7.02
N VAL A 386 3.73 10.55 6.59
CA VAL A 386 2.48 10.13 7.19
C VAL A 386 2.80 9.11 8.27
N ILE A 387 2.63 9.50 9.54
CA ILE A 387 2.79 8.63 10.71
C ILE A 387 1.42 8.53 11.39
N PRO A 388 0.59 7.53 11.02
CA PRO A 388 -0.76 7.38 11.55
C PRO A 388 -0.74 7.21 13.07
N ASP A 389 -1.76 7.75 13.73
CA ASP A 389 -2.00 7.57 15.17
C ASP A 389 -0.83 8.05 16.06
N TYR A 390 0.00 8.99 15.60
CA TYR A 390 1.12 9.49 16.38
C TYR A 390 0.68 10.12 17.70
N LEU A 391 1.19 9.54 18.79
CA LEU A 391 1.03 10.07 20.13
C LEU A 391 2.41 10.47 20.68
N PRO A 392 2.62 11.73 21.13
CA PRO A 392 3.87 12.13 21.77
C PRO A 392 4.21 11.25 22.99
N ASN A 393 5.48 11.18 23.35
CA ASN A 393 5.89 10.51 24.58
C ASN A 393 5.22 11.18 25.78
N SER A 394 4.52 10.40 26.59
CA SER A 394 3.89 10.84 27.84
C SER A 394 4.87 10.86 29.01
N THR A 395 5.94 10.07 28.92
CA THR A 395 6.99 9.96 29.94
C THR A 395 8.19 10.82 29.56
N PRO A 396 8.78 11.59 30.50
CA PRO A 396 9.99 12.37 30.22
C PRO A 396 11.14 11.50 29.71
N VAL A 397 11.88 12.00 28.70
CA VAL A 397 12.99 11.27 28.07
C VAL A 397 14.06 10.83 29.07
N ALA A 398 14.35 11.66 30.08
CA ALA A 398 15.31 11.31 31.13
C ALA A 398 14.89 10.07 31.94
N GLU A 399 13.59 9.93 32.22
CA GLU A 399 13.04 8.77 32.91
C GLU A 399 13.06 7.53 32.00
N LEU A 400 12.67 7.66 30.73
CA LEU A 400 12.76 6.58 29.74
C LEU A 400 14.20 6.04 29.63
N ILE A 401 15.19 6.93 29.50
CA ILE A 401 16.61 6.56 29.43
C ILE A 401 17.08 5.93 30.73
N ALA A 402 16.68 6.45 31.89
CA ALA A 402 17.07 5.88 33.19
C ALA A 402 16.50 4.47 33.38
N THR A 403 15.21 4.26 33.07
CA THR A 403 14.57 2.94 33.16
C THR A 403 15.20 1.94 32.18
N PHE A 404 15.40 2.35 30.92
CA PHE A 404 16.03 1.49 29.93
C PHE A 404 17.48 1.18 30.27
N GLY A 405 18.22 2.18 30.76
CA GLY A 405 19.60 2.04 31.24
C GLY A 405 19.70 1.07 32.41
N ALA A 406 18.73 1.04 33.32
CA ALA A 406 18.70 0.05 34.40
C ALA A 406 18.47 -1.38 33.87
N ILE A 407 17.61 -1.56 32.86
CA ILE A 407 17.40 -2.87 32.22
C ILE A 407 18.68 -3.33 31.51
N VAL A 408 19.28 -2.46 30.69
CA VAL A 408 20.54 -2.73 29.98
C VAL A 408 21.68 -3.02 30.96
N GLY A 409 21.82 -2.21 32.01
CA GLY A 409 22.80 -2.40 33.07
C GLY A 409 22.62 -3.73 33.81
N THR A 410 21.36 -4.16 34.00
CA THR A 410 21.05 -5.48 34.57
C THR A 410 21.50 -6.61 33.65
N VAL A 411 21.20 -6.53 32.35
CA VAL A 411 21.60 -7.54 31.35
C VAL A 411 23.13 -7.68 31.30
N ILE A 412 23.84 -6.56 31.20
CA ILE A 412 25.31 -6.50 31.18
C ILE A 412 25.88 -7.02 32.50
N GLY A 413 25.38 -6.53 33.63
CA GLY A 413 25.84 -6.91 34.97
C GLY A 413 25.65 -8.40 35.24
N LEU A 414 24.54 -8.99 34.81
CA LEU A 414 24.30 -10.43 34.90
C LEU A 414 25.29 -11.23 34.07
N ALA A 415 25.59 -10.82 32.84
CA ALA A 415 26.57 -11.50 32.00
C ALA A 415 27.98 -11.46 32.62
N ILE A 416 28.40 -10.29 33.11
CA ILE A 416 29.69 -10.13 33.83
C ILE A 416 29.71 -10.99 35.10
N TRP A 417 28.65 -10.97 35.89
CA TRP A 417 28.54 -11.78 37.11
C TRP A 417 28.59 -13.28 36.82
N GLN A 418 27.92 -13.75 35.75
CA GLN A 418 27.95 -15.14 35.31
C GLN A 418 29.36 -15.57 34.89
N THR A 419 30.08 -14.72 34.15
CA THR A 419 31.49 -15.02 33.78
C THR A 419 32.43 -15.02 34.97
N ALA A 420 32.16 -14.25 36.02
CA ALA A 420 32.95 -14.29 37.26
C ALA A 420 32.68 -15.54 38.12
N ARG A 421 31.58 -16.26 37.84
CA ARG A 421 31.12 -17.45 38.56
C ARG A 421 31.51 -18.76 37.86
N THR A 422 32.16 -18.71 36.71
CA THR A 422 32.60 -19.92 35.99
C THR A 422 33.71 -20.64 36.75
N ALA A 423 33.77 -21.97 36.62
CA ALA A 423 34.79 -22.78 37.29
C ALA A 423 36.22 -22.49 36.79
N LYS A 424 36.36 -22.06 35.53
CA LYS A 424 37.63 -21.63 34.93
C LYS A 424 37.68 -20.10 34.85
N PRO A 425 38.85 -19.46 35.08
CA PRO A 425 39.02 -18.03 34.85
C PRO A 425 38.76 -17.67 33.39
N VAL A 426 37.91 -16.67 33.15
CA VAL A 426 37.60 -16.13 31.82
C VAL A 426 38.51 -14.93 31.53
N ARG A 427 39.05 -14.83 30.30
CA ARG A 427 39.88 -13.68 29.89
C ARG A 427 39.07 -12.40 29.99
N HIS A 428 39.70 -11.27 30.33
CA HIS A 428 38.99 -9.98 30.41
C HIS A 428 38.30 -9.59 29.09
N ILE A 429 38.89 -9.92 27.94
CA ILE A 429 38.27 -9.67 26.63
C ILE A 429 37.04 -10.56 26.39
N ASP A 430 37.05 -11.79 26.89
CA ASP A 430 35.91 -12.71 26.79
C ASP A 430 34.78 -12.33 27.76
N GLN A 431 35.13 -11.82 28.95
CA GLN A 431 34.16 -11.23 29.87
C GLN A 431 33.49 -10.00 29.26
N PHE A 432 34.26 -9.13 28.58
CA PHE A 432 33.72 -8.03 27.80
C PHE A 432 32.87 -8.50 26.63
N ALA A 433 33.31 -9.51 25.88
CA ALA A 433 32.54 -10.09 24.77
C ALA A 433 31.21 -10.68 25.26
N ALA A 434 31.19 -11.36 26.40
CA ALA A 434 29.96 -11.88 27.00
C ALA A 434 28.98 -10.76 27.35
N ALA A 435 29.46 -9.65 27.93
CA ALA A 435 28.64 -8.47 28.19
C ALA A 435 28.10 -7.84 26.90
N TRP A 436 28.94 -7.69 25.88
CA TRP A 436 28.57 -7.12 24.58
C TRP A 436 27.51 -7.97 23.86
N PHE A 437 27.72 -9.29 23.77
CA PHE A 437 26.77 -10.18 23.11
C PHE A 437 25.49 -10.40 23.92
N ALA A 438 25.53 -10.30 25.25
CA ALA A 438 24.31 -10.28 26.07
C ALA A 438 23.48 -9.02 25.79
N LEU A 439 24.14 -7.86 25.70
CA LEU A 439 23.49 -6.61 25.27
C LEU A 439 22.88 -6.73 23.87
N CYS A 440 23.66 -7.21 22.89
CA CYS A 440 23.17 -7.40 21.52
C CYS A 440 21.99 -8.37 21.46
N GLY A 441 22.07 -9.51 22.15
CA GLY A 441 20.99 -10.48 22.22
C GLY A 441 19.70 -9.89 22.81
N PHE A 442 19.82 -9.08 23.87
CA PHE A 442 18.68 -8.36 24.44
C PHE A 442 18.10 -7.32 23.47
N LEU A 443 18.93 -6.48 22.87
CA LEU A 443 18.46 -5.45 21.94
C LEU A 443 17.79 -6.07 20.71
N HIS A 444 18.42 -7.05 20.08
CA HIS A 444 17.87 -7.69 18.87
C HIS A 444 16.57 -8.48 19.13
N ILE A 445 16.49 -9.23 20.23
CA ILE A 445 15.33 -10.08 20.50
C ILE A 445 14.21 -9.29 21.17
N ALA A 446 14.52 -8.47 22.19
CA ALA A 446 13.52 -7.79 22.98
C ALA A 446 13.16 -6.42 22.39
N PHE A 447 14.14 -5.58 22.06
CA PHE A 447 13.88 -4.21 21.65
C PHE A 447 13.49 -4.09 20.16
N GLU A 448 14.28 -4.69 19.27
CA GLU A 448 14.01 -4.77 17.84
C GLU A 448 12.87 -5.77 17.54
N GLY A 449 12.81 -6.90 18.26
CA GLY A 449 11.66 -7.82 18.17
C GLY A 449 10.33 -7.15 18.56
N TYR A 450 10.33 -6.27 19.56
CA TYR A 450 9.16 -5.45 19.89
C TYR A 450 8.77 -4.53 18.74
N TYR A 451 9.73 -3.85 18.13
CA TYR A 451 9.51 -3.05 16.93
C TYR A 451 8.85 -3.88 15.82
N LEU A 452 9.39 -5.06 15.48
CA LEU A 452 8.85 -5.89 14.41
C LEU A 452 7.39 -6.29 14.64
N VAL A 453 7.03 -6.66 15.87
CA VAL A 453 5.67 -7.09 16.23
C VAL A 453 4.68 -5.93 16.20
N TYR A 454 5.07 -4.76 16.73
CA TYR A 454 4.16 -3.63 16.94
C TYR A 454 4.36 -2.46 15.97
N ARG A 455 5.18 -2.61 14.92
CA ARG A 455 5.60 -1.50 14.04
C ARG A 455 4.44 -0.61 13.59
N TYR A 456 3.31 -1.17 13.17
CA TYR A 456 2.17 -0.40 12.67
C TYR A 456 1.39 0.34 13.77
N GLN A 457 1.43 -0.14 15.01
CA GLN A 457 0.76 0.49 16.15
C GLN A 457 1.70 1.38 16.97
N LEU A 458 3.02 1.26 16.77
CA LEU A 458 4.06 1.89 17.56
C LEU A 458 3.87 3.41 17.75
N PRO A 459 3.50 4.21 16.72
CA PRO A 459 3.30 5.65 16.90
C PRO A 459 2.30 5.99 18.01
N GLY A 460 1.22 5.21 18.13
CA GLY A 460 0.12 5.45 19.07
C GLY A 460 0.29 4.79 20.44
N MET A 461 1.35 4.01 20.65
CA MET A 461 1.57 3.29 21.89
C MET A 461 2.39 4.10 22.90
N SER A 462 2.07 3.96 24.19
CA SER A 462 2.78 4.62 25.31
C SER A 462 3.54 3.64 26.21
N THR A 463 3.82 2.43 25.73
CA THR A 463 4.70 1.48 26.44
C THR A 463 6.13 2.01 26.51
N LEU A 464 6.94 1.51 27.44
CA LEU A 464 8.36 1.89 27.56
C LEU A 464 9.11 1.77 26.21
N PHE A 465 8.99 0.61 25.54
CA PHE A 465 9.68 0.39 24.27
C PHE A 465 9.12 1.23 23.12
N ALA A 466 7.81 1.45 23.04
CA ALA A 466 7.25 2.32 22.01
C ALA A 466 7.73 3.78 22.18
N GLN A 467 7.79 4.26 23.41
CA GLN A 467 8.27 5.62 23.69
C GLN A 467 9.78 5.79 23.41
N LEU A 468 10.59 4.77 23.73
CA LEU A 468 12.02 4.74 23.39
C LEU A 468 12.24 4.69 21.87
N TRP A 469 11.45 3.88 21.15
CA TRP A 469 11.50 3.85 19.69
C TRP A 469 11.11 5.20 19.10
N LYS A 470 10.05 5.84 19.60
CA LYS A 470 9.68 7.20 19.19
C LYS A 470 10.78 8.22 19.45
N GLU A 471 11.51 8.11 20.56
CA GLU A 471 12.64 9.00 20.85
C GLU A 471 13.82 8.72 19.89
N TYR A 472 14.19 7.46 19.70
CA TYR A 472 15.27 7.08 18.80
C TYR A 472 14.99 7.46 17.34
N THR A 473 13.73 7.36 16.92
CA THR A 473 13.26 7.71 15.57
C THR A 473 13.48 9.19 15.23
N LEU A 474 13.67 10.09 16.22
CA LEU A 474 14.06 11.47 15.94
C LEU A 474 15.38 11.56 15.14
N SER A 475 16.22 10.55 15.28
CA SER A 475 17.48 10.39 14.55
C SER A 475 17.35 9.67 13.21
N ASP A 476 16.30 8.86 13.04
CA ASP A 476 16.00 8.15 11.80
C ASP A 476 14.52 7.77 11.72
N SER A 477 13.76 8.51 10.92
CA SER A 477 12.31 8.28 10.78
C SER A 477 11.93 7.03 10.01
N ARG A 478 12.89 6.36 9.34
CA ARG A 478 12.66 5.11 8.60
C ARG A 478 12.01 4.02 9.45
N TYR A 479 12.23 4.07 10.76
CA TYR A 479 11.57 3.18 11.72
C TYR A 479 10.04 3.40 11.80
N LEU A 480 9.57 4.65 11.80
CA LEU A 480 8.14 4.96 11.84
C LEU A 480 7.48 5.08 10.45
N THR A 481 8.26 5.27 9.39
CA THR A 481 7.75 5.26 8.00
C THR A 481 7.79 3.87 7.34
N HIS A 482 8.24 2.86 8.07
CA HIS A 482 8.29 1.46 7.65
C HIS A 482 9.12 1.22 6.39
N ASP A 483 10.29 1.84 6.33
CA ASP A 483 11.22 1.62 5.22
C ASP A 483 11.56 0.14 5.06
N ILE A 484 11.56 -0.33 3.79
CA ILE A 484 11.71 -1.74 3.45
C ILE A 484 13.08 -2.25 3.90
N PHE A 485 14.13 -1.44 3.74
CA PHE A 485 15.47 -1.83 4.12
C PHE A 485 15.59 -1.97 5.65
N THR A 486 15.14 -0.97 6.41
CA THR A 486 15.16 -1.01 7.87
C THR A 486 14.40 -2.24 8.39
N VAL A 487 13.15 -2.46 7.95
CA VAL A 487 12.35 -3.62 8.38
C VAL A 487 13.05 -4.95 8.04
N SER A 488 13.68 -5.04 6.88
CA SER A 488 14.39 -6.25 6.46
C SER A 488 15.61 -6.55 7.33
N VAL A 489 16.41 -5.54 7.65
CA VAL A 489 17.58 -5.68 8.52
C VAL A 489 17.16 -6.07 9.94
N GLU A 490 16.17 -5.38 10.50
CA GLU A 490 15.65 -5.69 11.85
C GLU A 490 15.07 -7.12 11.92
N THR A 491 14.46 -7.60 10.82
CA THR A 491 13.97 -8.99 10.76
C THR A 491 15.11 -9.99 10.86
N ILE A 492 16.22 -9.74 10.16
CA ILE A 492 17.40 -10.61 10.18
C ILE A 492 18.11 -10.51 11.55
N THR A 493 18.23 -9.32 12.12
CA THR A 493 18.86 -9.12 13.43
C THR A 493 18.09 -9.89 14.51
N CYS A 494 16.77 -9.80 14.53
CA CYS A 494 15.91 -10.48 15.50
C CYS A 494 15.92 -12.01 15.33
N LEU A 495 15.79 -12.53 14.09
CA LEU A 495 15.64 -13.96 13.84
C LEU A 495 16.97 -14.74 13.81
N ALA A 496 18.07 -14.07 13.48
CA ALA A 496 19.37 -14.72 13.34
C ALA A 496 20.42 -14.15 14.31
N TRP A 497 20.70 -12.85 14.28
CA TRP A 497 21.86 -12.30 15.00
C TRP A 497 21.64 -12.26 16.52
N GLY A 498 20.43 -12.00 16.98
CA GLY A 498 20.04 -12.07 18.38
C GLY A 498 20.28 -13.46 18.97
N PRO A 499 19.67 -14.53 18.41
CA PRO A 499 19.92 -15.90 18.85
C PRO A 499 21.40 -16.31 18.81
N LEU A 500 22.15 -15.93 17.76
CA LEU A 500 23.58 -16.21 17.67
C LEU A 500 24.41 -15.42 18.71
N SER A 501 23.98 -14.22 19.08
CA SER A 501 24.60 -13.45 20.17
C SER A 501 24.42 -14.16 21.51
N ILE A 502 23.22 -14.65 21.81
CA ILE A 502 22.96 -15.45 23.01
C ILE A 502 23.77 -16.76 22.99
N LEU A 503 23.86 -17.43 21.84
CA LEU A 503 24.70 -18.62 21.68
C LEU A 503 26.17 -18.33 21.94
N THR A 504 26.67 -17.15 21.55
CA THR A 504 28.04 -16.71 21.84
C THR A 504 28.27 -16.54 23.34
N VAL A 505 27.33 -15.92 24.06
CA VAL A 505 27.38 -15.83 25.54
C VAL A 505 27.43 -17.20 26.18
N VAL A 506 26.52 -18.11 25.78
CA VAL A 506 26.50 -19.50 26.28
C VAL A 506 27.82 -20.20 25.96
N GLY A 507 28.40 -19.94 24.79
CA GLY A 507 29.68 -20.47 24.37
C GLY A 507 30.83 -20.04 25.29
N ILE A 508 30.86 -18.76 25.67
CA ILE A 508 31.85 -18.24 26.63
C ILE A 508 31.66 -18.88 28.00
N LEU A 509 30.43 -18.93 28.51
CA LEU A 509 30.14 -19.48 29.84
C LEU A 509 30.43 -20.99 29.95
N ARG A 510 30.32 -21.72 28.83
CA ARG A 510 30.57 -23.17 28.76
C ARG A 510 31.96 -23.54 28.25
N ASP A 511 32.86 -22.58 28.08
CA ASP A 511 34.21 -22.81 27.55
C ASP A 511 34.18 -23.55 26.18
N TRP A 512 33.19 -23.22 25.35
CA TRP A 512 32.98 -23.82 24.04
C TRP A 512 33.74 -23.04 22.97
N HIS A 513 34.76 -23.67 22.38
CA HIS A 513 35.67 -23.05 21.42
C HIS A 513 34.98 -22.70 20.07
N GLY A 514 33.88 -23.37 19.72
CA GLY A 514 33.08 -23.05 18.54
C GLY A 514 32.44 -21.66 18.60
N ARG A 515 32.42 -21.01 19.78
CA ARG A 515 32.01 -19.62 19.95
C ARG A 515 32.72 -18.65 19.02
N HIS A 516 34.01 -18.88 18.69
CA HIS A 516 34.77 -17.98 17.83
C HIS A 516 34.23 -17.92 16.40
N VAL A 517 33.68 -19.04 15.90
CA VAL A 517 33.00 -19.07 14.59
C VAL A 517 31.72 -18.23 14.65
N VAL A 518 30.92 -18.40 15.70
CA VAL A 518 29.68 -17.65 15.89
C VAL A 518 29.97 -16.15 16.07
N GLN A 519 30.98 -15.82 16.88
CA GLN A 519 31.47 -14.46 17.10
C GLN A 519 31.90 -13.81 15.79
N VAL A 520 32.68 -14.51 14.94
CA VAL A 520 33.06 -13.98 13.62
C VAL A 520 31.83 -13.70 12.75
N ILE A 521 30.88 -14.64 12.68
CA ILE A 521 29.65 -14.47 11.89
C ILE A 521 28.88 -13.23 12.36
N VAL A 522 28.59 -13.12 13.66
CA VAL A 522 27.79 -12.02 14.20
C VAL A 522 28.54 -10.69 14.07
N CYS A 523 29.84 -10.65 14.36
CA CYS A 523 30.61 -9.42 14.25
C CYS A 523 30.73 -8.92 12.80
N THR A 524 30.93 -9.81 11.82
CA THR A 524 30.89 -9.42 10.40
C THR A 524 29.51 -8.92 10.00
N ALA A 525 28.45 -9.53 10.53
CA ALA A 525 27.09 -9.12 10.25
C ALA A 525 26.78 -7.72 10.83
N HIS A 526 27.24 -7.43 12.05
CA HIS A 526 27.12 -6.11 12.68
C HIS A 526 27.85 -5.03 11.89
N THR A 527 29.11 -5.25 11.50
CA THR A 527 29.87 -4.25 10.72
C THR A 527 29.24 -4.01 9.35
N TYR A 528 28.78 -5.07 8.70
CA TYR A 528 28.07 -4.97 7.41
C TYR A 528 26.72 -4.24 7.56
N GLY A 529 25.93 -4.59 8.58
CA GLY A 529 24.64 -3.97 8.86
C GLY A 529 24.76 -2.47 9.10
N VAL A 530 25.70 -2.05 9.96
CA VAL A 530 25.97 -0.62 10.22
C VAL A 530 26.47 0.10 8.98
N ALA A 531 27.34 -0.52 8.19
CA ALA A 531 27.81 0.08 6.93
C ALA A 531 26.66 0.32 5.96
N LEU A 532 25.76 -0.65 5.77
CA LEU A 532 24.58 -0.48 4.93
C LEU A 532 23.58 0.52 5.51
N TYR A 533 23.39 0.53 6.82
CA TYR A 533 22.51 1.49 7.51
C TYR A 533 22.92 2.94 7.20
N TYR A 534 24.23 3.24 7.27
CA TYR A 534 24.76 4.54 6.89
C TYR A 534 24.71 4.79 5.38
N LEU A 535 25.09 3.80 4.56
CA LEU A 535 25.16 3.95 3.11
C LEU A 535 23.80 4.20 2.48
N THR A 536 22.76 3.51 2.95
CA THR A 536 21.38 3.66 2.44
C THR A 536 20.85 5.05 2.73
N ASN A 537 20.97 5.54 3.97
CA ASN A 537 20.56 6.91 4.31
C ASN A 537 21.36 7.95 3.53
N TRP A 538 22.68 7.75 3.40
CA TRP A 538 23.53 8.65 2.61
C TRP A 538 23.12 8.69 1.14
N ASN A 539 22.81 7.53 0.56
CA ASN A 539 22.33 7.43 -0.82
C ASN A 539 20.99 8.14 -1.00
N GLU A 540 20.02 7.91 -0.12
CA GLU A 540 18.72 8.59 -0.13
C GLU A 540 18.88 10.12 -0.04
N SER A 541 19.72 10.58 0.89
CA SER A 541 20.00 12.02 1.04
C SER A 541 20.67 12.63 -0.19
N ARG A 542 21.61 11.92 -0.83
CA ARG A 542 22.38 12.46 -1.97
C ARG A 542 21.69 12.33 -3.31
N VAL A 543 20.91 11.28 -3.51
CA VAL A 543 20.26 10.98 -4.80
C VAL A 543 18.83 11.50 -4.83
N HIS A 544 18.09 11.35 -3.73
CA HIS A 544 16.66 11.70 -3.64
C HIS A 544 16.39 12.98 -2.85
N GLY A 545 17.40 13.54 -2.17
CA GLY A 545 17.26 14.80 -1.42
C GLY A 545 16.43 14.67 -0.14
N VAL A 546 16.17 13.44 0.33
CA VAL A 546 15.34 13.17 1.51
C VAL A 546 16.21 13.05 2.75
N ALA A 547 15.84 13.74 3.82
CA ALA A 547 16.48 13.61 5.13
C ALA A 547 15.53 12.89 6.10
N TYR A 548 16.01 11.82 6.74
CA TYR A 548 15.24 11.06 7.73
C TYR A 548 15.58 11.40 9.18
N SER A 549 16.70 12.08 9.41
CA SER A 549 17.09 12.62 10.72
C SER A 549 16.59 14.04 10.86
N ARG A 550 16.20 14.40 12.09
CA ARG A 550 16.06 15.80 12.49
C ARG A 550 17.38 16.57 12.29
N PRO A 551 17.32 17.87 11.95
CA PRO A 551 18.51 18.66 11.60
C PRO A 551 19.37 19.07 12.81
N GLU A 552 18.84 18.98 14.03
CA GLU A 552 19.62 19.33 15.23
C GLU A 552 20.80 18.36 15.43
N ASN A 553 21.97 18.92 15.79
CA ASN A 553 23.20 18.15 15.99
C ASN A 553 23.07 16.97 16.95
N LEU A 554 22.20 17.08 17.95
CA LEU A 554 21.91 16.00 18.90
C LEU A 554 21.43 14.74 18.18
N TYR A 555 20.45 14.87 17.29
CA TYR A 555 19.81 13.71 16.67
C TYR A 555 20.70 13.08 15.60
N PHE A 556 21.40 13.89 14.80
CA PHE A 556 22.30 13.32 13.81
C PHE A 556 23.62 12.80 14.41
N TRP A 557 24.35 13.60 15.18
CA TRP A 557 25.70 13.21 15.62
C TRP A 557 25.69 12.30 16.85
N ILE A 558 24.78 12.51 17.80
CA ILE A 558 24.78 11.72 19.03
C ILE A 558 23.91 10.47 18.85
N TYR A 559 22.69 10.61 18.34
CA TYR A 559 21.79 9.47 18.23
C TYR A 559 22.10 8.64 16.98
N TYR A 560 22.05 9.25 15.79
CA TYR A 560 22.21 8.51 14.55
C TYR A 560 23.64 7.98 14.39
N VAL A 561 24.67 8.83 14.54
CA VAL A 561 26.08 8.40 14.47
C VAL A 561 26.56 7.77 15.77
N GLY A 562 26.41 8.47 16.90
CA GLY A 562 27.00 8.07 18.17
C GLY A 562 26.47 6.74 18.71
N PHE A 563 25.16 6.51 18.69
CA PHE A 563 24.62 5.24 19.17
C PHE A 563 24.91 4.08 18.24
N ASN A 564 25.06 4.27 16.93
CA ASN A 564 25.39 3.17 16.03
C ASN A 564 26.91 2.86 15.96
N LEU A 565 27.77 3.80 16.34
CA LEU A 565 29.23 3.65 16.24
C LEU A 565 29.83 2.46 17.02
N PRO A 566 29.35 2.07 18.22
CA PRO A 566 29.83 0.88 18.93
C PRO A 566 29.71 -0.40 18.11
N TRP A 567 28.66 -0.54 17.29
CA TRP A 567 28.44 -1.69 16.40
C TRP A 567 29.37 -1.70 15.17
N ALA A 568 30.11 -0.62 14.92
CA ALA A 568 31.24 -0.64 13.98
C ALA A 568 32.56 -1.00 14.68
N ILE A 569 32.82 -0.44 15.86
CA ILE A 569 34.13 -0.54 16.53
C ILE A 569 34.30 -1.88 17.27
N VAL A 570 33.37 -2.22 18.15
CA VAL A 570 33.50 -3.40 19.03
C VAL A 570 33.59 -4.69 18.22
N PRO A 571 32.74 -4.91 17.19
CA PRO A 571 32.87 -6.08 16.33
C PRO A 571 34.23 -6.23 15.65
N LEU A 572 34.88 -5.13 15.21
CA LEU A 572 36.21 -5.20 14.60
C LEU A 572 37.29 -5.67 15.59
N VAL A 573 37.20 -5.23 16.85
CA VAL A 573 38.12 -5.68 17.91
C VAL A 573 37.91 -7.17 18.21
N LEU A 574 36.65 -7.60 18.33
CA LEU A 574 36.29 -8.99 18.61
C LEU A 574 36.57 -9.93 17.43
N LEU A 575 36.48 -9.43 16.19
CA LEU A 575 36.91 -10.15 14.98
C LEU A 575 38.41 -10.41 15.01
N ARG A 576 39.20 -9.38 15.35
CA ARG A 576 40.66 -9.52 15.48
C ARG A 576 41.04 -10.55 16.55
N ASP A 577 40.39 -10.51 17.71
CA ASP A 577 40.66 -11.48 18.78
C ASP A 577 40.33 -12.92 18.33
N SER A 578 39.13 -13.14 17.76
CA SER A 578 38.76 -14.47 17.24
C SER A 578 39.68 -14.94 16.11
N TRP A 579 40.11 -14.04 15.24
CA TRP A 579 41.08 -14.37 14.18
C TRP A 579 42.42 -14.84 14.74
N LEU A 580 42.94 -14.15 15.76
CA LEU A 580 44.21 -14.51 16.40
C LEU A 580 44.14 -15.84 17.15
N GLU A 581 43.04 -16.08 17.88
CA GLU A 581 42.82 -17.34 18.60
C GLU A 581 42.71 -18.54 17.64
N VAL A 582 41.88 -18.40 16.59
CA VAL A 582 41.73 -19.45 15.58
C VAL A 582 43.05 -19.72 14.86
N SER A 583 43.77 -18.67 14.46
CA SER A 583 45.07 -18.82 13.80
C SER A 583 46.11 -19.49 14.69
N SER A 584 46.17 -19.12 15.98
CA SER A 584 47.10 -19.71 16.94
C SER A 584 46.79 -21.18 17.21
N ALA A 585 45.50 -21.55 17.29
CA ALA A 585 45.09 -22.94 17.44
C ALA A 585 45.52 -23.81 16.24
N PHE A 586 45.39 -23.29 15.01
CA PHE A 586 45.86 -23.99 13.81
C PHE A 586 47.39 -24.10 13.76
N ALA A 587 48.12 -23.05 14.14
CA ALA A 587 49.58 -23.09 14.21
C ALA A 587 50.06 -24.16 15.21
N ALA A 588 49.48 -24.20 16.41
CA ALA A 588 49.81 -25.21 17.42
C ALA A 588 49.45 -26.64 16.97
N LEU A 589 48.37 -26.81 16.21
CA LEU A 589 48.00 -28.09 15.62
C LEU A 589 48.99 -28.54 14.54
N GLU A 590 49.53 -27.61 13.75
CA GLU A 590 50.56 -27.92 12.76
C GLU A 590 51.90 -28.28 13.41
N GLU A 591 52.30 -27.58 14.47
CA GLU A 591 53.51 -27.91 15.24
C GLU A 591 53.42 -29.33 15.83
N ARG A 592 52.29 -29.68 16.45
CA ARG A 592 52.03 -31.05 16.96
C ARG A 592 51.96 -32.13 15.89
N LYS A 593 51.75 -31.78 14.62
CA LYS A 593 51.80 -32.74 13.50
C LYS A 593 53.22 -32.91 12.96
N ARG A 594 54.12 -31.99 13.27
CA ARG A 594 55.54 -32.03 12.89
C ARG A 594 56.39 -32.72 13.94
N GLU A 595 56.01 -32.64 15.21
CA GLU A 595 56.44 -33.53 16.30
C GLU A 595 55.85 -34.94 16.13
#